data_AF-A0A2M7TXP9-F1
#
_entry.id   AF-A0A2M7TXP9-F1
#
_cell.length_a   1.000
_cell.length_b   1.000
_cell.length_c   1.000
_cell.angle_alpha   90.00
_cell.angle_beta   90.00
_cell.angle_gamma   90.00
#
_symmetry.space_group_name_H-M   'P 1'
#
loop_
_entity.id
_entity.type
_entity.pdbx_description
1 polymer ?
#
loop_
_entity_poly.entity_id
_entity_poly.type
_entity_poly.pdbx_seq_one_letter_code
_entity_poly.pdbx_strand_id
1 'polypeptide(L)'
;LGQLSYSQGVVASRFNSNSDSRAYTLLQKKSTWDSQALRDNFVAPADKNYQTVESAGRTIYLYGEHNASWVNGDIWYQIQSNGSLSNQQLVKLASSL
;
A
#
# COMPACT_ATOMS: atom_id res chain seq x y z
N LEU A 1 22.91 7.06 -0.26
CA LEU A 1 22.18 7.22 -1.53
C LEU A 1 21.52 5.88 -1.86
N GLY A 2 20.22 5.75 -1.57
CA GLY A 2 19.51 4.48 -1.73
C GLY A 2 19.11 4.26 -3.18
N GLN A 3 19.54 3.13 -3.76
CA GLN A 3 19.20 2.74 -5.12
C GLN A 3 17.70 2.42 -5.19
N LEU A 4 16.93 3.36 -5.74
CA LEU A 4 15.59 3.12 -6.24
C LEU A 4 15.73 2.29 -7.53
N SER A 5 15.63 0.97 -7.42
CA SER A 5 15.55 0.07 -8.58
C SER A 5 14.24 0.33 -9.33
N TYR A 6 14.29 1.29 -10.25
CA TYR A 6 13.31 1.47 -11.31
C TYR A 6 13.47 0.31 -12.30
N SER A 7 12.67 -0.75 -12.12
CA SER A 7 12.51 -1.78 -13.14
C SER A 7 11.05 -1.77 -13.60
N GLN A 8 10.86 -1.34 -14.86
CA GLN A 8 9.64 -1.51 -15.66
C GLN A 8 8.31 -1.07 -15.01
N GLY A 9 8.19 0.22 -14.67
CA GLY A 9 6.89 0.82 -14.31
C GLY A 9 6.45 0.61 -12.86
N VAL A 10 7.36 0.17 -12.00
CA VAL A 10 7.17 0.09 -10.53
C VAL A 10 8.13 1.05 -9.85
N VAL A 11 7.61 1.96 -9.03
CA VAL A 11 8.37 2.88 -8.18
C VAL A 11 8.31 2.39 -6.75
N ALA A 12 9.45 1.99 -6.19
CA ALA A 12 9.56 1.48 -4.82
C ALA A 12 10.28 2.50 -3.93
N SER A 13 9.54 3.35 -3.25
CA SER A 13 10.10 4.33 -2.32
C SER A 13 10.18 3.74 -0.91
N ARG A 14 11.39 3.51 -0.43
CA ARG A 14 11.63 3.13 0.96
C ARG A 14 11.69 4.39 1.82
N PHE A 15 10.76 4.51 2.75
CA PHE A 15 10.75 5.58 3.74
C PHE A 15 11.31 5.04 5.05
N ASN A 16 12.42 5.62 5.47
CA ASN A 16 12.95 5.45 6.82
C ASN A 16 12.68 6.77 7.57
N SER A 17 11.93 6.72 8.67
CA SER A 17 11.79 7.91 9.51
C SER A 17 13.14 8.28 10.12
N ASN A 18 13.53 9.55 10.05
CA ASN A 18 14.72 10.05 10.74
C ASN A 18 14.48 10.28 12.25
N SER A 19 13.20 10.25 12.68
CA SER A 19 12.79 10.51 14.07
C SER A 19 12.38 9.24 14.83
N ASP A 20 12.27 8.08 14.16
CA ASP A 20 11.83 6.82 14.77
C ASP A 20 12.24 5.61 13.89
N SER A 21 12.36 4.42 14.46
CA SER A 21 12.83 3.18 13.81
C SER A 21 11.85 2.59 12.78
N ARG A 22 10.73 3.27 12.53
CA ARG A 22 9.69 2.86 11.58
C ARG A 22 10.19 2.98 10.15
N ALA A 23 10.23 1.85 9.45
CA ALA A 23 10.50 1.77 8.03
C ALA A 23 9.28 1.19 7.31
N TYR A 24 8.91 1.78 6.18
CA TYR A 24 7.91 1.21 5.28
C TYR A 24 8.34 1.39 3.83
N THR A 25 7.90 0.47 2.99
CA THR A 25 8.11 0.54 1.55
C THR A 25 6.78 0.89 0.89
N LEU A 26 6.76 2.01 0.17
CA LEU A 26 5.65 2.37 -0.72
C LEU A 26 6.00 1.91 -2.14
N LEU A 27 5.21 0.98 -2.64
CA LEU A 27 5.26 0.48 -4.01
C LEU A 27 4.15 1.16 -4.80
N GLN A 28 4.50 1.73 -5.94
CA GLN A 28 3.56 2.33 -6.88
C GLN A 28 3.75 1.65 -8.23
N LYS A 29 2.69 1.05 -8.76
CA LYS A 29 2.74 0.33 -10.03
C LYS A 29 1.60 0.78 -10.91
N LYS A 30 1.88 1.02 -12.19
CA LYS A 30 0.81 1.25 -13.16
C LYS A 30 -0.04 -0.01 -13.30
N SER A 31 -1.35 0.12 -13.07
CA SER A 31 -2.33 -0.96 -13.10
C SER A 31 -3.64 -0.44 -13.69
N THR A 32 -4.31 -1.26 -14.50
CA THR A 32 -5.66 -0.98 -15.00
C THR A 32 -6.76 -1.52 -14.07
N TRP A 33 -6.38 -1.92 -12.86
CA TRP A 33 -7.31 -2.47 -11.88
C TRP A 33 -8.07 -1.36 -11.16
N ASP A 34 -9.37 -1.55 -11.04
CA ASP A 34 -10.20 -0.83 -10.08
C ASP A 34 -10.12 -1.49 -8.69
N SER A 35 -10.86 -0.93 -7.72
CA SER A 35 -10.86 -1.40 -6.34
C SER A 35 -11.33 -2.86 -6.24
N GLN A 36 -12.32 -3.26 -7.04
CA GLN A 36 -12.85 -4.62 -7.03
C GLN A 36 -11.85 -5.61 -7.63
N ALA A 37 -11.25 -5.27 -8.77
CA ALA A 37 -10.22 -6.08 -9.40
C ALA A 37 -9.00 -6.25 -8.48
N LEU A 38 -8.55 -5.19 -7.80
CA LEU A 38 -7.47 -5.29 -6.81
C LEU A 38 -7.85 -6.25 -5.67
N ARG A 39 -9.06 -6.13 -5.15
CA ARG A 39 -9.54 -6.97 -4.06
C ARG A 39 -9.57 -8.43 -4.48
N ASP A 40 -10.20 -8.73 -5.60
CA ASP A 40 -10.50 -10.11 -6.01
C ASP A 40 -9.25 -10.82 -6.55
N ASN A 41 -8.33 -10.10 -7.21
CA ASN A 41 -7.11 -10.68 -7.79
C ASN A 41 -5.92 -10.71 -6.82
N PHE A 42 -5.86 -9.80 -5.84
CA PHE A 42 -4.67 -9.65 -4.99
C PHE A 42 -4.98 -9.77 -3.50
N VAL A 43 -5.95 -9.01 -2.98
CA VAL A 43 -6.20 -8.92 -1.52
C VAL A 43 -6.85 -10.21 -0.99
N ALA A 44 -7.98 -10.62 -1.56
CA ALA A 44 -8.74 -11.79 -1.16
C ALA A 44 -7.95 -13.11 -1.23
N PRO A 45 -7.09 -13.36 -2.25
CA PRO A 45 -6.22 -14.53 -2.24
C PRO A 45 -5.03 -14.40 -1.27
N ALA A 46 -4.57 -13.19 -0.95
CA ALA A 46 -3.47 -12.98 -0.01
C ALA A 46 -3.92 -13.15 1.46
N ASP A 47 -5.10 -12.65 1.80
CA ASP A 47 -5.69 -12.77 3.13
C ASP A 47 -7.21 -12.76 3.02
N LYS A 48 -7.88 -13.74 3.63
CA LYS A 48 -9.35 -13.80 3.67
C LYS A 48 -9.97 -12.88 4.72
N ASN A 49 -9.19 -12.44 5.71
CA ASN A 49 -9.62 -11.56 6.80
C ASN A 49 -9.25 -10.10 6.56
N TYR A 50 -9.05 -9.71 5.31
CA TYR A 50 -8.75 -8.33 4.95
C TYR A 50 -9.84 -7.38 5.45
N GLN A 51 -9.44 -6.18 5.86
CA GLN A 51 -10.33 -5.09 6.19
C GLN A 51 -10.41 -4.12 5.02
N THR A 52 -11.61 -3.63 4.75
CA THR A 52 -11.83 -2.59 3.76
C THR A 52 -12.13 -1.29 4.47
N VAL A 53 -11.40 -0.23 4.14
CA VAL A 53 -11.54 1.10 4.72
C VAL A 53 -11.70 2.10 3.59
N GLU A 54 -12.79 2.87 3.61
CA GLU A 54 -12.96 3.98 2.68
C GLU A 54 -12.45 5.27 3.31
N SER A 55 -11.53 5.94 2.63
CA SER A 55 -10.95 7.20 3.09
C SER A 55 -10.52 8.06 1.91
N ALA A 56 -10.70 9.37 2.02
CA ALA A 56 -10.37 10.34 0.96
C ALA A 56 -10.96 9.99 -0.42
N GLY A 57 -12.13 9.34 -0.46
CA GLY A 57 -12.79 8.91 -1.71
C GLY A 57 -12.15 7.70 -2.39
N ARG A 58 -11.36 6.90 -1.65
CA ARG A 58 -10.67 5.71 -2.18
C ARG A 58 -10.89 4.52 -1.26
N THR A 59 -10.87 3.33 -1.84
CA THR A 59 -10.99 2.08 -1.09
C THR A 59 -9.61 1.53 -0.75
N ILE A 60 -9.29 1.49 0.54
CA ILE A 60 -8.05 0.99 1.10
C ILE A 60 -8.28 -0.41 1.66
N TYR A 61 -7.53 -1.37 1.17
CA TYR A 61 -7.54 -2.74 1.67
C TYR A 61 -6.38 -2.95 2.62
N LEU A 62 -6.68 -3.27 3.87
CA LEU A 62 -5.72 -3.67 4.88
C LEU A 62 -5.71 -5.20 4.95
N TYR A 63 -4.54 -5.83 4.85
CA TYR A 63 -4.43 -7.29 4.82
C TYR A 63 -3.10 -7.74 5.42
N GLY A 64 -3.07 -8.97 5.91
CA GLY A 64 -1.93 -9.55 6.61
C GLY A 64 -1.54 -8.77 7.88
N GLU A 65 -0.35 -9.08 8.40
CA GLU A 65 0.25 -8.36 9.52
C GLU A 65 0.82 -7.01 9.03
N HIS A 66 -0.06 -6.02 8.85
CA HIS A 66 0.27 -4.60 8.64
C HIS A 66 0.69 -4.22 7.21
N ASN A 67 -0.07 -4.65 6.22
CA ASN A 67 0.04 -4.16 4.84
C ASN A 67 -1.23 -3.43 4.40
N ALA A 68 -1.08 -2.51 3.46
CA ALA A 68 -2.19 -1.80 2.85
C ALA A 68 -2.02 -1.76 1.33
N SER A 69 -3.12 -1.85 0.58
CA SER A 69 -3.14 -1.64 -0.86
C SER A 69 -4.39 -0.90 -1.29
N TRP A 70 -4.24 0.02 -2.23
CA TRP A 70 -5.35 0.74 -2.84
C TRP A 70 -5.00 1.11 -4.27
N VAL A 71 -6.01 1.40 -5.07
CA VAL A 71 -5.84 1.96 -6.41
C VAL A 71 -6.30 3.41 -6.40
N ASN A 72 -5.65 4.23 -7.21
CA ASN A 72 -6.09 5.59 -7.50
C ASN A 72 -5.79 5.91 -8.96
N GLY A 73 -6.84 6.01 -9.78
CA GLY A 73 -6.71 6.04 -11.23
C GLY A 73 -6.00 4.79 -11.75
N ASP A 74 -5.02 4.97 -12.64
CA ASP A 74 -4.26 3.86 -13.25
C ASP A 74 -3.04 3.41 -12.41
N ILE A 75 -2.98 3.79 -11.13
CA ILE A 75 -1.85 3.46 -10.25
C ILE A 75 -2.36 2.64 -9.07
N TRP A 76 -1.77 1.46 -8.91
CA TRP A 76 -1.88 0.64 -7.71
C TRP A 76 -0.77 1.01 -6.74
N TYR A 77 -1.16 1.33 -5.53
CA TYR A 77 -0.30 1.62 -4.40
C TYR A 77 -0.32 0.45 -3.41
N GLN A 78 0.84 0.13 -2.86
CA GLN A 78 1.00 -0.85 -1.81
C GLN A 78 1.98 -0.34 -0.76
N ILE A 79 1.59 -0.41 0.51
CA ILE A 79 2.46 -0.16 1.65
C ILE A 79 2.79 -1.49 2.32
N GLN A 80 4.08 -1.78 2.41
CA GLN A 80 4.62 -2.89 3.19
C GLN A 80 5.36 -2.34 4.40
N SER A 81 4.89 -2.66 5.60
CA SER A 81 5.48 -2.15 6.86
C SER A 81 6.13 -3.21 7.73
N ASN A 82 5.96 -4.50 7.39
CA ASN A 82 6.48 -5.65 8.16
C ASN A 82 6.16 -5.54 9.66
N GLY A 83 4.94 -5.10 10.02
CA GLY A 83 4.53 -4.92 11.41
C GLY A 83 4.86 -3.58 12.06
N SER A 84 5.60 -2.69 11.38
CA SER A 84 6.05 -1.42 11.97
C SER A 84 4.97 -0.33 12.06
N LEU A 85 3.85 -0.49 11.34
CA LEU A 85 2.78 0.52 11.28
C LEU A 85 1.43 -0.07 11.71
N SER A 86 0.68 0.66 12.52
CA SER A 86 -0.70 0.28 12.86
C SER A 86 -1.65 0.51 11.68
N ASN A 87 -2.80 -0.18 11.68
CA ASN A 87 -3.84 -0.01 10.65
C ASN A 87 -4.25 1.45 10.47
N GLN A 88 -4.36 2.22 11.57
CA GLN A 88 -4.67 3.65 11.51
C GLN A 88 -3.56 4.47 10.82
N GLN A 89 -2.30 4.13 11.03
CA GLN A 89 -1.17 4.79 10.37
C GLN A 89 -1.14 4.47 8.87
N LEU A 90 -1.40 3.21 8.51
CA LEU A 90 -1.51 2.79 7.11
C LEU A 90 -2.61 3.57 6.38
N VAL A 91 -3.80 3.68 6.98
CA VAL A 91 -4.92 4.45 6.41
C VAL A 91 -4.57 5.92 6.27
N LYS A 92 -3.94 6.54 7.29
CA LYS A 92 -3.50 7.93 7.22
C LYS A 92 -2.51 8.18 6.08
N LEU A 93 -1.52 7.29 5.89
CA LEU A 93 -0.56 7.38 4.80
C LEU A 93 -1.25 7.26 3.45
N ALA A 94 -2.11 6.25 3.27
CA ALA A 94 -2.86 6.04 2.04
C ALA A 94 -3.79 7.22 1.70
N SER A 95 -4.35 7.87 2.72
CA SER A 95 -5.23 9.04 2.55
C SER A 95 -4.47 10.34 2.27
N SER A 96 -3.17 10.39 2.53
CA SER A 96 -2.32 11.58 2.34
C SER A 96 -1.64 11.62 0.97
N LEU A 97 -1.83 10.60 0.14
CA LEU A 97 -1.27 10.42 -1.20
C LEU A 97 -2.33 10.69 -2.28
#